data_AF-A0A8T2QIY0-F1
#
_entry.id   AF-A0A8T2QIY0-F1
#
_cell.length_a   1.000
_cell.length_b   1.000
_cell.length_c   1.000
_cell.angle_alpha   90.00
_cell.angle_beta   90.00
_cell.angle_gamma   90.00
#
_symmetry.space_group_name_H-M   'P 1'
#
loop_
_entity.id
_entity.type
_entity.pdbx_description
1 polymer ?
#
loop_
_entity_poly.entity_id
_entity_poly.type
_entity_poly.pdbx_seq_one_letter_code
_entity_poly.pdbx_strand_id
1 'polypeptide(L)'
;MHDVLIECNTRGKDPKLCVRVDKHLLLQVKRLAWKFRGNETISVDGYPVQFFWDLHNWLFSPNDGHAVFMFHTNMSTDKSFSSFTSSSPSSEWHCGTRSPLSMKDVDISGFSLLLYAWKNDI
;
A
#
# COMPACT_ATOMS: atom_id res chain seq x y z
N MET A 1 14.35 6.00 10.33
CA MET A 1 13.14 6.85 10.24
C MET A 1 13.07 7.33 8.81
N HIS A 2 11.94 7.16 8.15
CA HIS A 2 11.76 7.52 6.74
C HIS A 2 10.75 8.65 6.61
N ASP A 3 10.98 9.54 5.66
CA ASP A 3 10.03 10.60 5.30
C ASP A 3 9.08 10.07 4.22
N VAL A 4 7.78 10.00 4.53
CA VAL A 4 6.76 9.54 3.60
C VAL A 4 5.91 10.72 3.14
N LEU A 5 5.79 10.87 1.82
CA LEU A 5 4.93 11.87 1.18
C LEU A 5 3.92 11.18 0.26
N ILE A 6 2.64 11.42 0.52
CA ILE A 6 1.52 10.94 -0.29
C ILE A 6 0.88 12.14 -0.97
N GLU A 7 0.93 12.20 -2.30
CA GLU A 7 0.36 13.29 -3.08
C GLU A 7 -0.79 12.76 -3.93
N CYS A 8 -1.98 13.33 -3.74
CA CYS A 8 -3.15 13.04 -4.57
C CYS A 8 -3.47 14.27 -5.43
N ASN A 9 -3.08 14.24 -6.71
CA ASN A 9 -3.48 15.28 -7.64
C ASN A 9 -4.81 14.88 -8.27
N THR A 10 -5.90 15.47 -7.79
CA THR A 10 -7.26 15.26 -8.31
C THR A 10 -7.73 16.38 -9.24
N ARG A 11 -7.00 17.49 -9.30
CA ARG A 11 -7.36 18.67 -10.10
C ARG A 11 -6.69 18.58 -11.47
N GLY A 12 -7.42 18.14 -12.50
CA GLY A 12 -6.94 18.14 -13.88
C GLY A 12 -7.42 16.95 -14.72
N LYS A 13 -6.85 16.80 -15.93
CA LYS A 13 -7.26 15.77 -16.90
C LYS A 13 -6.76 14.36 -16.59
N ASP A 14 -5.76 14.18 -15.71
CA ASP A 14 -5.24 12.86 -15.32
C ASP A 14 -5.01 12.79 -13.81
N PRO A 15 -6.07 12.53 -13.02
CA PRO A 15 -5.96 12.33 -11.59
C PRO A 15 -4.99 11.19 -11.24
N LYS A 16 -4.06 11.45 -10.33
CA LYS A 16 -2.99 10.51 -9.96
C LYS A 16 -2.65 10.53 -8.47
N LEU A 17 -2.24 9.37 -7.96
CA LEU A 17 -1.68 9.18 -6.63
C LEU A 17 -0.17 8.92 -6.77
N CYS A 18 0.65 9.66 -6.04
CA CYS A 18 2.09 9.46 -5.95
C CYS A 18 2.48 9.17 -4.50
N VAL A 19 3.33 8.17 -4.29
CA VAL A 19 3.94 7.89 -2.98
C VAL A 19 5.45 8.03 -3.11
N ARG A 20 6.02 8.87 -2.25
CA ARG A 20 7.45 9.06 -2.12
C ARG A 20 7.92 8.66 -0.74
N VAL A 21 9.06 7.98 -0.69
CA VAL A 21 9.78 7.66 0.55
C VAL A 21 11.17 8.23 0.40
N ASP A 22 11.61 9.03 1.37
CA ASP A 22 12.89 9.75 1.35
C ASP A 22 13.11 10.51 0.04
N LYS A 23 12.04 11.16 -0.45
CA LYS A 23 11.96 11.94 -1.71
C LYS A 23 11.98 11.08 -3.00
N HIS A 24 12.23 9.78 -2.92
CA HIS A 24 12.18 8.86 -4.05
C HIS A 24 10.75 8.44 -4.37
N LEU A 25 10.34 8.54 -5.65
CA LEU A 25 9.01 8.11 -6.11
C LEU A 25 8.97 6.58 -6.20
N LEU A 26 8.21 5.94 -5.32
CA LEU A 26 8.09 4.47 -5.28
C LEU A 26 6.81 3.96 -5.95
N LEU A 27 5.75 4.77 -5.95
CA LEU A 27 4.48 4.41 -6.58
C LEU A 27 3.87 5.61 -7.30
N GLN A 28 3.35 5.36 -8.50
CA GLN A 28 2.49 6.29 -9.22
C GLN A 28 1.28 5.56 -9.82
N VAL A 29 0.10 5.84 -9.30
CA VAL A 29 -1.18 5.34 -9.84
C VAL A 29 -1.80 6.42 -10.71
N LYS A 30 -1.90 6.17 -12.01
CA LYS A 30 -2.60 7.06 -12.97
C LYS A 30 -4.08 6.64 -13.11
N ARG A 31 -4.89 7.50 -13.74
CA ARG A 31 -6.31 7.22 -14.01
C ARG A 31 -7.09 6.90 -12.73
N LEU A 32 -6.89 7.69 -11.67
CA LEU A 32 -7.48 7.42 -10.36
C LEU A 32 -9.01 7.31 -10.36
N ALA A 33 -9.71 7.95 -11.28
CA ALA A 33 -11.17 7.77 -11.41
C ALA A 33 -11.58 6.29 -11.62
N TRP A 34 -10.67 5.45 -12.12
CA TRP A 34 -10.87 4.00 -12.29
C TRP A 34 -10.11 3.17 -11.25
N LYS A 35 -9.04 3.73 -10.68
CA LYS A 35 -8.14 3.06 -9.72
C LYS A 35 -8.18 3.69 -8.33
N PHE A 36 -9.33 4.20 -7.93
CA PHE A 36 -9.48 4.95 -6.67
C PHE A 36 -9.36 4.06 -5.44
N ARG A 37 -9.47 2.74 -5.58
CA ARG A 37 -9.22 1.76 -4.51
C ARG A 37 -8.28 0.69 -5.03
N GLY A 38 -7.27 0.33 -4.24
CA GLY A 38 -6.28 -0.66 -4.65
C GLY A 38 -5.15 -0.84 -3.65
N ASN A 39 -4.18 -1.66 -4.03
CA ASN A 39 -2.95 -1.88 -3.29
C ASN A 39 -1.78 -2.17 -4.23
N GLU A 40 -0.57 -1.93 -3.76
CA GLU A 40 0.70 -2.25 -4.41
C GLU A 40 1.74 -2.56 -3.34
N THR A 41 2.77 -3.33 -3.70
CA THR A 41 3.94 -3.54 -2.82
C THR A 41 5.07 -2.61 -3.25
N ILE A 42 5.54 -1.78 -2.34
CA ILE A 42 6.70 -0.91 -2.52
C ILE A 42 7.91 -1.46 -1.76
N SER A 43 9.13 -1.11 -2.18
CA SER A 43 10.37 -1.50 -1.49
C SER A 43 10.93 -0.30 -0.72
N VAL A 44 11.08 -0.44 0.59
CA VAL A 44 11.70 0.57 1.48
C VAL A 44 12.92 -0.08 2.12
N ASP A 45 14.12 0.43 1.84
CA ASP A 45 15.40 -0.16 2.27
C ASP A 45 15.55 -1.66 1.93
N GLY A 46 14.96 -2.10 0.81
CA GLY A 46 14.98 -3.51 0.38
C GLY A 46 13.93 -4.40 1.04
N TYR A 47 13.12 -3.86 1.95
CA TYR A 47 12.01 -4.57 2.59
C TYR A 47 10.69 -4.31 1.86
N PRO A 48 9.87 -5.35 1.62
CA PRO A 48 8.56 -5.18 1.01
C PRO A 48 7.57 -4.56 2.01
N VAL A 49 6.87 -3.52 1.57
CA VAL A 49 5.81 -2.85 2.31
C VAL A 49 4.57 -2.83 1.43
N GLN A 50 3.48 -3.43 1.91
CA GLN A 50 2.19 -3.32 1.23
C GLN A 50 1.59 -1.94 1.49
N PHE A 51 1.19 -1.27 0.43
CA PHE A 51 0.54 0.03 0.47
C PHE A 51 -0.87 -0.08 -0.12
N PHE A 52 -1.88 0.23 0.70
CA PHE A 52 -3.29 0.23 0.32
C PHE A 52 -3.82 1.65 0.27
N TRP A 53 -4.76 1.90 -0.63
CA TRP A 53 -5.45 3.19 -0.73
C TRP A 53 -6.94 3.02 -0.99
N ASP A 54 -7.72 3.91 -0.39
CA ASP A 54 -9.11 4.20 -0.72
C ASP A 54 -9.30 5.70 -0.86
N LEU A 55 -9.52 6.14 -2.10
CA LEU A 55 -9.70 7.53 -2.50
C LEU A 55 -11.12 7.81 -2.99
N HIS A 56 -12.06 6.88 -2.78
CA HIS A 56 -13.43 7.03 -3.29
C HIS A 56 -14.07 8.33 -2.80
N ASN A 57 -14.11 8.53 -1.48
CA ASN A 57 -14.75 9.71 -0.90
C ASN A 57 -13.98 10.98 -1.24
N TRP A 58 -12.64 10.92 -1.31
CA TRP A 58 -11.81 12.05 -1.73
C TRP A 58 -12.12 12.55 -3.15
N LEU A 59 -12.40 11.62 -4.09
CA LEU A 59 -12.65 11.95 -5.50
C LEU A 59 -14.12 12.32 -5.78
N PHE A 60 -15.06 11.69 -5.10
CA PHE A 60 -16.48 11.74 -5.46
C PHE A 60 -17.38 12.40 -4.41
N SER A 61 -16.87 12.75 -3.22
CA SER A 61 -17.60 13.53 -2.21
C SER A 61 -17.14 14.99 -2.23
N PRO A 62 -17.95 15.94 -2.75
CA PRO A 62 -17.53 17.32 -2.93
C PRO A 62 -17.27 18.05 -1.59
N ASN A 63 -18.12 17.82 -0.58
CA ASN A 63 -18.17 18.59 0.67
C ASN A 63 -17.59 17.86 1.89
N ASP A 64 -17.22 16.58 1.74
CA ASP A 64 -16.76 15.74 2.85
C ASP A 64 -15.78 14.66 2.38
N GLY A 65 -14.84 15.09 1.53
CA GLY A 65 -13.88 14.20 0.93
C GLY A 65 -12.89 13.69 1.96
N HIS A 66 -12.69 12.37 2.01
CA HIS A 66 -11.63 11.78 2.80
C HIS A 66 -10.96 10.62 2.07
N ALA A 67 -9.73 10.37 2.46
CA ALA A 67 -8.88 9.33 1.92
C ALA A 67 -8.35 8.46 3.06
N VAL A 68 -8.24 7.16 2.79
CA VAL A 68 -7.67 6.19 3.71
C VAL A 68 -6.46 5.55 3.05
N PHE A 69 -5.35 5.49 3.76
CA PHE A 69 -4.13 4.83 3.33
C PHE A 69 -3.66 3.86 4.40
N MET A 70 -3.10 2.73 4.01
CA MET A 70 -2.49 1.80 4.95
C MET A 70 -1.14 1.34 4.45
N PHE A 71 -0.14 1.39 5.33
CA PHE A 71 1.12 0.66 5.16
C PHE A 71 1.07 -0.59 6.04
N HIS A 72 1.42 -1.74 5.48
CA HIS A 72 1.48 -2.99 6.20
C HIS A 72 2.79 -3.71 5.89
N THR A 73 3.47 -4.16 6.93
CA THR A 73 4.72 -4.92 6.84
C THR A 73 4.54 -6.27 7.50
N ASN A 74 5.07 -7.31 6.86
CA ASN A 74 5.20 -8.63 7.42
C ASN A 74 6.69 -8.97 7.44
N MET A 75 7.40 -8.68 8.53
CA MET A 75 8.76 -9.18 8.68
C MET A 75 8.71 -10.55 9.33
N SER A 76 9.13 -11.57 8.59
CA SER A 76 9.54 -12.83 9.19
C SER A 76 10.92 -12.61 9.80
N THR A 77 11.09 -12.87 11.10
CA THR A 77 12.42 -12.91 11.73
C THR A 77 13.19 -14.17 11.33
N ASP A 78 13.43 -14.38 10.03
CA ASP A 78 14.35 -15.40 9.56
C ASP A 78 15.64 -14.72 9.12
N LYS A 79 16.75 -15.09 9.76
CA LYS A 79 18.13 -14.67 9.45
C LYS A 79 18.61 -15.19 8.08
N SER A 80 17.87 -14.91 7.02
CA SER A 80 18.28 -15.22 5.65
C SER A 80 17.56 -14.29 4.68
N PHE A 81 18.13 -13.10 4.48
CA PHE A 81 17.89 -12.34 3.27
C PHE A 81 18.55 -13.09 2.11
N SER A 82 17.85 -14.10 1.59
CA SER A 82 18.25 -14.81 0.39
C SER A 82 17.00 -15.20 -0.38
N SER A 83 16.77 -14.42 -1.45
CA SER A 83 16.17 -14.80 -2.74
C SER A 83 15.07 -13.82 -3.17
N PHE A 84 15.48 -12.69 -3.75
CA PHE A 84 14.66 -12.06 -4.77
C PHE A 84 14.60 -13.01 -5.97
N THR A 85 13.54 -13.79 -6.10
CA THR A 85 13.16 -14.37 -7.39
C THR A 85 11.96 -13.63 -7.90
N SER A 86 12.21 -12.83 -8.94
CA SER A 86 11.22 -12.25 -9.83
C SER A 86 10.42 -13.35 -10.53
N SER A 87 9.10 -13.35 -10.35
CA SER A 87 8.17 -13.97 -11.32
C SER A 87 6.79 -13.33 -11.20
N SER A 88 6.38 -12.62 -12.24
CA SER A 88 4.98 -12.24 -12.51
C SER A 88 4.14 -13.46 -12.95
N PRO A 89 2.86 -13.31 -13.31
CA PRO A 89 1.70 -13.45 -12.42
C PRO A 89 0.86 -14.70 -12.77
N SER A 90 0.38 -15.43 -11.76
CA SER A 90 -0.69 -16.41 -11.98
C SER A 90 -1.77 -16.27 -10.90
N SER A 91 -2.96 -15.93 -11.39
CA SER A 91 -4.19 -15.71 -10.66
C SER A 91 -4.72 -17.02 -10.07
N GLU A 92 -4.58 -17.26 -8.76
CA GLU A 92 -5.32 -18.30 -8.05
C GLU A 92 -5.76 -17.79 -6.68
N TRP A 93 -6.98 -17.25 -6.63
CA TRP A 93 -7.66 -16.93 -5.38
C TRP A 93 -8.08 -18.25 -4.74
N HIS A 94 -7.30 -18.71 -3.76
CA HIS A 94 -7.70 -19.82 -2.91
C HIS A 94 -7.97 -19.32 -1.50
N CYS A 95 -9.26 -19.14 -1.18
CA CYS A 95 -9.75 -19.18 0.20
C CYS A 95 -9.60 -20.62 0.71
N GLY A 96 -8.44 -20.91 1.32
CA GLY A 96 -8.10 -22.23 1.82
C GLY A 96 -8.23 -22.31 3.34
N THR A 97 -9.23 -23.05 3.81
CA THR A 97 -9.25 -23.72 5.10
C THR A 97 -7.93 -24.48 5.30
N ARG A 98 -7.07 -24.04 6.22
CA ARG A 98 -5.77 -24.69 6.47
C ARG A 98 -5.85 -25.55 7.73
N SER A 99 -5.72 -26.86 7.54
CA SER A 99 -5.55 -27.85 8.61
C SER A 99 -4.32 -27.54 9.47
N PRO A 100 -4.32 -27.85 10.79
CA PRO A 100 -3.29 -27.41 11.72
C PRO A 100 -2.08 -28.34 11.65
N LEU A 101 -1.17 -28.07 10.72
CA LEU A 101 0.18 -28.63 10.77
C LEU A 101 1.10 -27.61 11.42
N SER A 102 1.54 -27.94 12.64
CA SER A 102 2.59 -27.32 13.46
C SER A 102 3.33 -26.17 12.76
N MET A 103 2.82 -24.96 12.94
CA MET A 103 3.62 -23.76 12.72
C MET A 103 4.60 -23.69 13.89
N LYS A 104 5.89 -23.85 13.60
CA LYS A 104 6.89 -23.17 14.44
C LYS A 104 6.42 -21.71 14.53
N ASP A 105 6.36 -21.15 15.73
CA ASP A 105 6.08 -19.74 15.95
C ASP A 105 7.10 -18.92 15.13
N VAL A 106 6.74 -18.61 13.87
CA VAL A 106 7.40 -17.56 13.13
C VAL A 106 6.95 -16.31 13.84
N ASP A 107 7.88 -15.68 14.55
CA ASP A 107 7.62 -14.40 15.18
C ASP A 107 7.41 -13.39 14.05
N ILE A 108 6.16 -13.18 13.66
CA ILE A 108 5.78 -12.22 12.62
C ILE A 108 5.88 -10.85 13.28
N SER A 109 7.08 -10.26 13.24
CA SER A 109 7.31 -8.89 13.67
C SER A 109 6.87 -7.95 12.54
N GLY A 110 5.56 -7.73 12.46
CA GLY A 110 4.96 -6.81 11.50
C GLY A 110 4.31 -5.62 12.19
N PHE A 111 4.04 -4.57 11.41
CA PHE A 111 3.16 -3.50 11.85
C PHE A 111 2.23 -3.06 10.73
N SER A 112 1.12 -2.45 11.13
CA SER A 112 0.19 -1.76 10.24
C SER A 112 0.06 -0.30 10.68
N LEU A 113 0.21 0.62 9.74
CA LEU A 113 -0.01 2.05 9.94
C LEU A 113 -1.19 2.49 9.08
N LEU A 114 -2.27 2.93 9.72
CA LEU A 114 -3.48 3.44 9.06
C LEU A 114 -3.50 4.97 9.14
N LEU A 115 -3.69 5.61 7.99
CA LEU A 115 -3.70 7.07 7.84
C LEU A 115 -5.05 7.51 7.28
N TYR A 116 -5.66 8.48 7.94
CA TYR A 116 -6.85 9.18 7.45
C TYR A 116 -6.47 10.60 7.05
N ALA A 117 -6.90 11.03 5.88
CA ALA A 117 -6.75 12.39 5.40
C ALA A 117 -8.13 12.99 5.11
N TRP A 118 -8.37 14.21 5.59
CA TRP A 118 -9.58 14.98 5.30
C TRP A 118 -9.29 16.07 4.27
N LYS A 119 -10.21 16.26 3.34
CA LYS A 119 -10.14 17.32 2.34
C LYS A 119 -10.52 18.63 3.02
N ASN A 120 -9.58 19.57 3.07
CA ASN A 120 -9.87 20.92 3.52
C ASN A 120 -10.34 21.76 2.34
N ASP A 121 -11.54 22.33 2.47
CA ASP A 121 -12.03 23.36 1.58
C ASP A 121 -11.41 24.70 2.01
N ILE A 122 -10.25 25.03 1.42
CA ILE A 122 -9.64 26.37 1.49
C ILE A 122 -9.65 26.96 0.08
#